data_AF-A0A352Z5G8-F1
#
_entry.id   AF-A0A352Z5G8-F1
#
_cell.length_a   1.000
_cell.length_b   1.000
_cell.length_c   1.000
_cell.angle_alpha   90.00
_cell.angle_beta   90.00
_cell.angle_gamma   90.00
#
_symmetry.space_group_name_H-M   'P 1'
#
loop_
_entity.id
_entity.type
_entity.pdbx_description
1 polymer ?
#
loop_
_entity_poly.entity_id
_entity_poly.type
_entity_poly.pdbx_seq_one_letter_code
_entity_poly.pdbx_strand_id
1 'polypeptide(L)'
;MATLEKIEKLTKEYADARSSLANTVRTLEAKIETIKRQYLPAIKRQVGIAKEKKANLFCAIEESPDLFVKPRTVIFAGIKVGYEKSKGRIEWESDDQVVRLIKKHFPDQEEVLIKRIEKPVKKALANLSVADLKKIGVTVEETGDVIIIRPTDSEVDKLVEALLKDNEEAEAA
;
A
#
# COMPACT_ATOMS: atom_id res chain seq x y z
N MET A 1 -14.43 -19.47 40.45
CA MET A 1 -13.81 -18.15 40.20
C MET A 1 -12.33 -18.37 40.00
N ALA A 2 -11.71 -17.77 38.97
CA ALA A 2 -10.26 -17.79 38.86
C ALA A 2 -9.66 -16.96 40.00
N THR A 3 -8.70 -17.51 40.73
CA THR A 3 -7.92 -16.74 41.71
C THR A 3 -6.91 -15.86 40.98
N LEU A 4 -6.50 -14.75 41.59
CA LEU A 4 -5.48 -13.86 41.02
C LEU A 4 -4.19 -14.62 40.65
N GLU A 5 -3.79 -15.58 41.47
CA GLU A 5 -2.64 -16.47 41.21
C GLU A 5 -2.79 -17.28 39.90
N LYS A 6 -4.02 -17.72 39.58
CA LYS A 6 -4.27 -18.46 38.34
C LYS A 6 -4.22 -17.54 37.11
N ILE A 7 -4.68 -16.30 37.24
CA ILE A 7 -4.57 -15.28 36.18
C ILE A 7 -3.11 -14.90 35.97
N GLU A 8 -2.34 -14.73 37.04
CA GLU A 8 -0.90 -14.45 36.97
C GLU A 8 -0.14 -15.56 36.24
N LYS A 9 -0.42 -16.83 36.58
CA LYS A 9 0.18 -17.97 35.89
C LYS A 9 -0.18 -18.01 34.40
N LEU A 10 -1.46 -17.82 34.05
CA LEU A 10 -1.90 -17.79 32.65
C LEU A 10 -1.30 -16.60 31.87
N THR A 11 -1.13 -15.46 32.54
CA THR A 11 -0.48 -14.27 31.95
C THR A 11 0.99 -14.56 31.63
N LYS A 12 1.68 -15.30 32.51
CA LYS A 12 3.06 -15.72 32.29
C LYS A 12 3.18 -16.70 31.12
N GLU A 13 2.32 -17.72 31.07
CA GLU A 13 2.27 -18.68 29.95
C GLU A 13 1.99 -17.97 28.61
N TYR A 14 1.09 -16.99 28.60
CA TYR A 14 0.84 -16.14 27.43
C TYR A 14 2.05 -15.29 27.03
N ALA A 15 2.74 -14.68 28.01
CA ALA A 15 3.94 -13.89 27.75
C ALA A 15 5.09 -14.73 27.18
N ASP A 16 5.26 -15.97 27.65
CA ASP A 16 6.28 -16.91 27.17
C ASP A 16 6.00 -17.37 25.73
N ALA A 17 4.74 -17.72 25.43
CA ALA A 17 4.31 -18.07 24.07
C ALA A 17 4.52 -16.89 23.10
N ARG A 18 4.19 -15.67 23.53
CA ARG A 18 4.40 -14.46 22.75
C ARG A 18 5.87 -14.16 22.50
N SER A 19 6.71 -14.35 23.51
CA SER A 19 8.17 -14.18 23.38
C SER A 19 8.76 -15.16 22.36
N SER A 20 8.24 -16.39 22.34
CA SER A 20 8.63 -17.41 21.35
C SER A 20 8.21 -17.00 19.93
N LEU A 21 6.99 -16.50 19.75
CA LEU A 21 6.52 -15.96 18.47
C LEU A 21 7.38 -14.80 17.98
N ALA A 22 7.67 -13.83 18.86
CA ALA A 22 8.52 -12.69 18.56
C ALA A 22 9.92 -13.11 18.05
N ASN A 23 10.51 -14.13 18.69
CA ASN A 23 11.82 -14.65 18.29
C ASN A 23 11.77 -15.32 16.91
N THR A 24 10.69 -16.06 16.59
CA THR A 24 10.52 -16.66 15.27
C THR A 24 10.39 -15.59 14.18
N VAL A 25 9.58 -14.55 14.40
CA VAL A 25 9.41 -13.43 13.44
C VAL A 25 10.73 -12.69 13.21
N ARG A 26 11.45 -12.34 14.29
CA ARG A 26 12.77 -11.70 14.19
C ARG A 26 13.77 -12.55 13.41
N THR A 27 13.75 -13.87 13.62
CA THR A 27 14.61 -14.80 12.88
C THR A 27 14.26 -14.85 11.39
N LEU A 28 12.97 -14.84 11.06
CA LEU A 28 12.49 -14.78 9.68
C LEU A 28 12.94 -13.49 8.99
N GLU A 29 12.70 -12.33 9.61
CA GLU A 29 13.10 -11.03 9.07
C GLU A 29 14.60 -10.92 8.87
N ALA A 30 15.40 -11.42 9.83
CA ALA A 30 16.86 -11.45 9.69
C ALA A 30 17.32 -12.30 8.50
N LYS A 31 16.65 -13.43 8.24
CA LYS A 31 16.93 -14.27 7.06
C LYS A 31 16.53 -13.57 5.76
N ILE A 32 15.35 -12.94 5.72
CA ILE A 32 14.89 -12.16 4.55
C ILE A 32 15.90 -11.05 4.23
N GLU A 33 16.33 -10.30 5.25
CA GLU A 33 17.29 -9.21 5.08
C GLU A 33 18.66 -9.72 4.62
N THR A 34 19.11 -10.88 5.12
CA THR A 34 20.35 -11.53 4.67
C THR A 34 20.27 -11.90 3.18
N ILE A 35 19.18 -12.54 2.76
CA ILE A 35 18.96 -12.91 1.35
C ILE A 35 18.90 -11.66 0.48
N LYS A 36 18.14 -10.63 0.91
CA LYS A 36 18.09 -9.34 0.20
C LYS A 36 19.50 -8.77 0.01
N ARG A 37 20.32 -8.70 1.06
CA ARG A 37 21.70 -8.19 0.97
C ARG A 37 22.59 -9.00 0.04
N GLN A 38 22.40 -10.32 -0.03
CA GLN A 38 23.14 -11.20 -0.94
C GLN A 38 22.78 -10.96 -2.40
N TYR A 39 21.49 -10.80 -2.73
CA TYR A 39 21.02 -10.67 -4.12
C TYR A 39 20.94 -9.23 -4.63
N LEU A 40 20.84 -8.22 -3.75
CA LEU A 40 20.77 -6.81 -4.12
C LEU A 40 21.92 -6.36 -5.05
N PRO A 41 23.19 -6.75 -4.83
CA PRO A 41 24.27 -6.43 -5.77
C PRO A 41 24.08 -7.02 -7.16
N ALA A 42 23.61 -8.27 -7.24
CA ALA A 42 23.35 -8.95 -8.52
C ALA A 42 22.20 -8.27 -9.27
N ILE A 43 21.11 -7.94 -8.56
CA ILE A 43 19.96 -7.20 -9.13
C ILE A 43 20.42 -5.83 -9.62
N LYS A 44 21.19 -5.08 -8.82
CA LYS A 44 21.73 -3.76 -9.23
C LYS A 44 22.59 -3.86 -10.49
N ARG A 45 23.44 -4.88 -10.58
CA ARG A 45 24.25 -5.14 -11.77
C ARG A 45 23.37 -5.44 -13.00
N GLN A 46 22.38 -6.31 -12.86
CA GLN A 46 21.45 -6.66 -13.94
C GLN A 46 20.62 -5.45 -14.39
N VAL A 47 20.14 -4.62 -13.46
CA VAL A 47 19.45 -3.36 -13.76
C VAL A 47 20.37 -2.40 -14.50
N GLY A 48 21.65 -2.30 -14.11
CA GLY A 48 22.66 -1.50 -14.82
C GLY A 48 22.83 -1.95 -16.27
N ILE A 49 23.02 -3.25 -16.49
CA ILE A 49 23.14 -3.83 -17.84
C ILE A 49 21.86 -3.58 -18.65
N ALA A 50 20.68 -3.82 -18.07
CA ALA A 50 19.40 -3.59 -18.74
C ALA A 50 19.22 -2.11 -19.12
N LYS A 51 19.65 -1.17 -18.25
CA LYS A 51 19.61 0.27 -18.51
C LYS A 51 20.55 0.65 -19.65
N GLU A 52 21.77 0.11 -19.69
CA GLU A 52 22.72 0.33 -20.78
C GLU A 52 22.16 -0.19 -22.12
N LYS A 53 21.63 -1.41 -22.15
CA LYS A 53 21.00 -1.97 -23.36
C LYS A 53 19.79 -1.16 -23.81
N LYS A 54 18.97 -0.68 -22.86
CA LYS A 54 17.85 0.22 -23.16
C LYS A 54 18.33 1.55 -23.74
N ALA A 55 19.41 2.12 -23.21
CA ALA A 55 19.99 3.36 -23.73
C ALA A 55 20.52 3.16 -25.16
N ASN A 56 21.22 2.06 -25.43
CA ASN A 56 21.70 1.75 -26.78
C ASN A 56 20.52 1.55 -27.75
N LEU A 57 19.47 0.86 -27.33
CA LEU A 57 18.25 0.69 -28.13
C LEU A 57 17.57 2.05 -28.38
N PHE A 58 17.55 2.94 -27.40
CA PHE A 58 17.01 4.28 -27.54
C PHE A 58 17.82 5.09 -28.56
N CYS A 59 19.14 5.13 -28.45
CA CYS A 59 20.01 5.81 -29.42
C CYS A 59 19.82 5.26 -30.84
N ALA A 60 19.72 3.93 -31.00
CA ALA A 60 19.50 3.32 -32.31
C ALA A 60 18.16 3.71 -32.94
N ILE A 61 17.09 3.85 -32.14
CA ILE A 61 15.78 4.32 -32.60
C ILE A 61 15.82 5.81 -32.96
N GLU A 62 16.57 6.60 -32.19
CA GLU A 62 16.77 8.04 -32.41
C GLU A 62 17.59 8.32 -33.67
N GLU A 63 18.62 7.51 -33.96
CA GLU A 63 19.45 7.59 -35.16
C GLU A 63 18.69 7.13 -36.42
N SER A 64 17.63 6.33 -36.28
CA SER A 64 16.88 5.76 -37.40
C SER A 64 15.37 6.11 -37.35
N PRO A 65 14.99 7.40 -37.40
CA PRO A 65 13.60 7.81 -37.30
C PRO A 65 12.76 7.35 -38.50
N ASP A 66 13.37 7.18 -39.67
CA ASP A 66 12.70 6.79 -40.92
C ASP A 66 12.08 5.38 -40.85
N LEU A 67 12.64 4.50 -40.03
CA LEU A 67 12.14 3.14 -39.83
C LEU A 67 10.80 3.11 -39.06
N PHE A 68 10.42 4.21 -38.43
CA PHE A 68 9.22 4.33 -37.57
C PHE A 68 8.23 5.38 -38.07
N VAL A 69 8.14 5.59 -39.39
CA VAL A 69 7.16 6.50 -40.00
C VAL A 69 5.77 5.84 -40.08
N LYS A 70 5.70 4.61 -40.61
CA LYS A 70 4.49 3.78 -40.68
C LYS A 70 4.88 2.28 -40.70
N PRO A 71 4.60 1.49 -39.65
CA PRO A 71 3.95 1.84 -38.38
C PRO A 71 4.87 2.65 -37.44
N ARG A 72 4.30 3.57 -36.65
CA ARG A 72 5.07 4.40 -35.69
C ARG A 72 5.66 3.62 -34.53
N THR A 73 5.12 2.44 -34.24
CA THR A 73 5.62 1.54 -33.21
C THR A 73 5.53 0.10 -33.70
N VAL A 74 6.53 -0.72 -33.39
CA VAL A 74 6.63 -2.14 -33.72
C VAL A 74 6.95 -2.93 -32.46
N ILE A 75 6.48 -4.17 -32.35
CA ILE A 75 6.80 -5.06 -31.22
C ILE A 75 7.85 -6.07 -31.69
N PHE A 76 9.02 -6.06 -31.07
CA PHE A 76 10.07 -7.06 -31.29
C PHE A 76 10.34 -7.81 -29.99
N ALA A 77 10.34 -9.14 -30.03
CA ALA A 77 10.59 -9.99 -28.85
C ALA A 77 9.75 -9.60 -27.61
N GLY A 78 8.50 -9.17 -27.82
CA GLY A 78 7.60 -8.71 -26.76
C GLY A 78 7.82 -7.26 -26.29
N ILE A 79 8.80 -6.54 -26.84
CA ILE A 79 9.11 -5.15 -26.49
C ILE A 79 8.58 -4.23 -27.59
N LYS A 80 7.64 -3.35 -27.24
CA LYS A 80 7.15 -2.28 -28.13
C LYS A 80 8.20 -1.17 -28.23
N VAL A 81 8.65 -0.89 -29.45
CA VAL A 81 9.65 0.15 -29.78
C VAL A 81 9.11 1.09 -30.84
N GLY A 82 9.59 2.33 -30.85
CA GLY A 82 9.20 3.37 -31.81
C GLY A 82 8.74 4.65 -31.12
N TYR A 83 8.02 5.49 -31.85
CA TYR A 83 7.60 6.81 -31.40
C TYR A 83 6.13 6.82 -30.99
N GLU A 84 5.89 7.11 -29.71
CA GLU A 84 4.55 7.42 -29.19
C GLU A 84 4.49 8.91 -28.86
N LYS A 85 3.36 9.57 -29.17
CA LYS A 85 3.18 10.96 -28.71
C LYS A 85 3.14 10.94 -27.19
N SER A 86 3.95 11.76 -26.53
CA SER A 86 3.84 11.95 -25.10
C SER A 86 2.42 12.42 -24.77
N LYS A 87 1.79 11.78 -23.79
CA LYS A 87 0.59 12.33 -23.16
C LYS A 87 1.10 13.60 -22.47
N GLY A 88 0.73 14.77 -22.99
CA GLY A 88 1.26 16.05 -22.52
C GLY A 88 1.27 16.11 -20.99
N ARG A 89 2.39 16.59 -20.42
CA ARG A 89 2.50 16.73 -18.97
C ARG A 89 1.61 17.91 -18.57
N ILE A 90 0.55 17.63 -17.83
CA ILE A 90 -0.28 18.66 -17.23
C ILE A 90 0.36 18.94 -15.87
N GLU A 91 1.07 20.06 -15.77
CA GLU A 91 1.61 20.56 -14.50
C GLU A 91 0.79 21.76 -14.07
N TRP A 92 0.54 21.85 -12.77
CA TRP A 92 -0.05 23.01 -12.14
C TRP A 92 0.66 23.28 -10.82
N GLU A 93 0.76 24.55 -10.45
CA GLU A 93 1.51 24.97 -9.26
C GLU A 93 0.70 24.83 -7.97
N SER A 94 -0.63 24.96 -8.04
CA SER A 94 -1.51 24.96 -6.87
C SER A 94 -2.87 24.33 -7.18
N ASP A 95 -3.18 23.25 -6.47
CA ASP A 95 -4.48 22.56 -6.53
C ASP A 95 -5.64 23.52 -6.24
N ASP A 96 -5.50 24.40 -5.24
CA ASP A 96 -6.54 25.34 -4.84
C ASP A 96 -6.86 26.37 -5.93
N GLN A 97 -5.84 26.88 -6.63
CA GLN A 97 -6.03 27.81 -7.73
C GLN A 97 -6.69 27.13 -8.92
N VAL A 98 -6.26 25.91 -9.26
CA VAL A 98 -6.85 25.14 -10.36
C VAL A 98 -8.29 24.78 -10.06
N VAL A 99 -8.61 24.33 -8.84
CA VAL A 99 -9.98 24.06 -8.40
C VAL A 99 -10.86 25.32 -8.51
N ARG A 100 -10.37 26.48 -8.05
CA ARG A 100 -11.12 27.75 -8.18
C ARG A 100 -11.38 28.15 -9.63
N LEU A 101 -10.39 27.96 -10.51
CA LEU A 101 -10.52 28.28 -11.93
C LEU A 101 -11.42 27.29 -12.67
N ILE A 102 -11.36 26.00 -12.32
CA ILE A 102 -12.29 24.97 -12.82
C ILE A 102 -13.73 25.37 -12.47
N LYS A 103 -14.00 25.75 -11.22
CA LYS A 103 -15.33 26.21 -10.79
C LYS A 103 -15.81 27.47 -11.52
N LYS A 104 -14.87 28.37 -11.89
CA LYS A 104 -15.19 29.64 -12.53
C LYS A 104 -15.39 29.53 -14.05
N HIS A 105 -14.57 28.73 -14.72
CA HIS A 105 -14.54 28.64 -16.19
C HIS A 105 -15.27 27.41 -16.74
N PHE A 106 -15.36 26.34 -15.94
CA PHE A 106 -15.99 25.08 -16.32
C PHE A 106 -16.96 24.60 -15.23
N PRO A 107 -17.98 25.41 -14.88
CA PRO A 107 -18.95 25.02 -13.86
C PRO A 107 -19.66 23.71 -14.22
N ASP A 108 -19.93 23.49 -15.51
CA ASP A 108 -20.60 22.28 -16.02
C ASP A 108 -19.73 21.01 -15.96
N GLN A 109 -18.41 21.15 -15.73
CA GLN A 109 -17.47 20.03 -15.64
C GLN A 109 -16.80 19.93 -14.26
N GLU A 110 -17.27 20.67 -13.25
CA GLU A 110 -16.72 20.65 -11.90
C GLU A 110 -16.68 19.21 -11.33
N GLU A 111 -17.75 18.44 -11.53
CA GLU A 111 -17.85 17.07 -11.01
C GLU A 111 -16.91 16.08 -11.70
N VAL A 112 -16.49 16.37 -12.93
CA VAL A 112 -15.58 15.51 -13.71
C VAL A 112 -14.12 15.88 -13.44
N LEU A 113 -13.84 17.17 -13.29
CA LEU A 113 -12.47 17.70 -13.16
C LEU A 113 -11.98 17.75 -11.71
N ILE A 114 -12.90 17.74 -10.72
CA ILE A 114 -12.56 17.75 -9.29
C ILE A 114 -12.90 16.41 -8.66
N LYS A 115 -11.88 15.73 -8.16
CA LYS A 115 -12.07 14.51 -7.37
C LYS A 115 -12.59 14.86 -5.96
N ARG A 116 -13.87 14.62 -5.69
CA ARG A 116 -14.42 14.65 -4.32
C ARG A 116 -14.17 13.31 -3.63
N ILE A 117 -13.52 13.35 -2.47
CA ILE A 117 -13.29 12.17 -1.62
C ILE A 117 -14.17 12.32 -0.38
N GLU A 118 -15.32 11.67 -0.38
CA GLU A 118 -16.19 11.60 0.79
C GLU A 118 -15.80 10.37 1.62
N LYS A 119 -15.25 10.60 2.81
CA LYS A 119 -14.90 9.54 3.75
C LYS A 119 -15.64 9.74 5.07
N PRO A 120 -16.28 8.69 5.61
CA PRO A 120 -16.95 8.77 6.90
C PRO A 120 -15.95 9.07 8.02
N VAL A 121 -16.26 10.06 8.85
CA VAL A 121 -15.41 10.44 9.98
C VAL A 121 -15.77 9.57 11.18
N LYS A 122 -15.01 8.48 11.37
CA LYS A 122 -15.22 7.52 12.48
C LYS A 122 -15.35 8.18 13.85
N LYS A 123 -14.56 9.23 14.13
CA LYS A 123 -14.63 9.98 15.38
C LYS A 123 -15.95 10.75 15.57
N ALA A 124 -16.51 11.29 14.49
CA ALA A 124 -17.79 11.98 14.53
C ALA A 124 -18.96 10.99 14.63
N LEU A 125 -18.84 9.84 13.96
CA LEU A 125 -19.79 8.73 14.10
C LEU A 125 -19.83 8.19 15.55
N ALA A 126 -18.68 8.10 16.22
CA ALA A 126 -18.63 7.67 17.63
C ALA A 126 -19.37 8.60 18.62
N ASN A 127 -19.65 9.85 18.24
CA ASN A 127 -20.39 10.81 19.06
C ASN A 127 -21.92 10.77 18.81
N LEU A 128 -22.39 9.99 17.83
CA LEU A 128 -23.81 9.87 17.55
C LEU A 128 -24.46 8.85 18.47
N SER A 129 -25.75 9.02 18.72
CA SER A 129 -26.53 8.06 19.50
C SER A 129 -26.59 6.70 18.78
N VAL A 130 -26.73 5.61 19.51
CA VAL A 130 -26.89 4.25 18.94
C VAL A 130 -28.10 4.18 17.99
N ALA A 131 -29.14 4.98 18.25
CA ALA A 131 -30.31 5.10 17.39
C ALA A 131 -29.97 5.75 16.04
N ASP A 132 -29.07 6.74 16.02
CA ASP A 132 -28.64 7.40 14.78
C ASP A 132 -27.56 6.59 14.04
N LEU A 133 -26.70 5.87 14.76
CA LEU A 133 -25.74 4.93 14.15
C LEU A 133 -26.44 3.76 13.46
N LYS A 134 -27.51 3.22 14.05
CA LYS A 134 -28.37 2.21 13.40
C LYS A 134 -29.01 2.73 12.10
N LYS A 135 -29.42 4.01 12.05
CA LYS A 135 -29.98 4.61 10.82
C LYS A 135 -28.94 4.72 9.69
N ILE A 136 -27.66 4.89 10.02
CA ILE A 136 -26.55 5.03 9.07
C ILE A 136 -25.93 3.66 8.72
N GLY A 137 -26.44 2.56 9.27
CA GLY A 137 -25.92 1.21 9.03
C GLY A 137 -24.61 0.92 9.77
N VAL A 138 -24.26 1.71 10.78
CA VAL A 138 -23.10 1.47 11.65
C VAL A 138 -23.55 0.60 12.81
N THR A 139 -23.07 -0.64 12.85
CA THR A 139 -23.28 -1.55 13.98
C THR A 139 -22.31 -1.18 15.09
N VAL A 140 -22.84 -0.86 16.27
CA VAL A 140 -22.05 -0.69 17.50
C VAL A 140 -22.11 -2.02 18.24
N GLU A 141 -20.98 -2.73 18.33
CA GLU A 141 -20.85 -3.86 19.24
C GLU A 141 -20.91 -3.34 20.69
N GLU A 142 -21.62 -4.06 21.56
CA GLU A 142 -21.99 -3.65 22.92
C GLU A 142 -20.84 -3.02 23.72
N THR A 143 -21.10 -1.85 24.31
CA THR A 143 -20.23 -1.20 25.30
C THR A 143 -20.37 -1.88 26.67
N GLY A 144 -20.05 -3.17 26.74
CA GLY A 144 -19.84 -3.90 27.98
C GLY A 144 -18.40 -3.77 28.48
N ASP A 145 -18.15 -4.17 29.72
CA ASP A 145 -16.78 -4.31 30.24
C ASP A 145 -16.01 -5.34 29.39
N VAL A 146 -15.01 -4.87 28.65
CA VAL A 146 -14.20 -5.71 27.77
C VAL A 146 -12.98 -6.20 28.53
N ILE A 147 -12.73 -7.51 28.48
CA ILE A 147 -11.49 -8.12 28.99
C ILE A 147 -10.34 -7.65 28.10
N ILE A 148 -9.43 -6.83 28.67
CA ILE A 148 -8.25 -6.32 27.96
C ILE A 148 -7.08 -7.26 28.23
N ILE A 149 -6.62 -7.97 27.20
CA ILE A 149 -5.34 -8.68 27.20
C ILE A 149 -4.51 -8.02 26.10
N ARG A 150 -3.74 -7.01 26.49
CA ARG A 150 -2.83 -6.31 25.58
C ARG A 150 -1.43 -6.31 26.16
N PRO A 151 -0.43 -6.79 25.41
CA PRO A 151 0.95 -6.62 25.79
C PRO A 151 1.34 -5.13 25.72
N THR A 152 2.29 -4.72 26.55
CA THR A 152 2.79 -3.34 26.56
C THR A 152 3.64 -2.99 25.35
N ASP A 153 4.31 -3.99 24.76
CA ASP A 153 5.04 -3.87 23.50
C ASP A 153 4.09 -4.22 22.35
N SER A 154 3.81 -3.30 21.44
CA SER A 154 2.83 -3.49 20.35
C SER A 154 3.47 -3.67 18.96
N GLU A 155 4.80 -3.60 18.87
CA GLU A 155 5.49 -3.64 17.57
C GLU A 155 5.48 -5.03 16.95
N VAL A 156 5.69 -6.05 17.76
CA VAL A 156 5.65 -7.46 17.31
C VAL A 156 4.24 -7.85 16.84
N ASP A 157 3.19 -7.39 17.53
CA ASP A 157 1.82 -7.76 17.17
C ASP A 157 1.43 -7.18 15.80
N LYS A 158 1.87 -5.96 15.49
CA LYS A 158 1.65 -5.36 14.16
C LYS A 158 2.33 -6.16 13.04
N LEU A 159 3.56 -6.64 13.29
CA LEU A 159 4.30 -7.44 12.32
C LEU A 159 3.64 -8.81 12.12
N VAL A 160 3.19 -9.44 13.20
CA VAL A 160 2.44 -10.71 13.14
C VAL A 160 1.10 -10.53 12.42
N GLU A 161 0.33 -9.48 12.75
CA GLU A 161 -0.94 -9.18 12.06
C GLU A 161 -0.73 -8.92 10.57
N ALA A 162 0.34 -8.20 10.18
CA ALA A 162 0.66 -7.99 8.78
C ALA A 162 0.99 -9.30 8.07
N LEU A 163 1.81 -10.17 8.68
CA LEU A 163 2.15 -11.49 8.14
C LEU A 163 0.93 -12.41 8.00
N LEU A 164 -0.01 -12.37 8.94
CA LEU A 164 -1.23 -13.18 8.88
C LEU A 164 -2.21 -12.67 7.82
N LYS A 165 -2.37 -11.35 7.69
CA LYS A 165 -3.22 -10.74 6.64
C LYS A 165 -2.71 -11.00 5.24
N ASP A 166 -1.39 -10.91 5.03
CA ASP A 166 -0.78 -11.23 3.74
C ASP A 166 -1.05 -12.70 3.33
N ASN A 167 -1.24 -13.60 4.31
CA ASN A 167 -1.50 -15.02 4.06
C ASN A 167 -3.00 -15.31 3.80
N GLU A 168 -3.90 -14.61 4.48
CA GLU A 168 -5.36 -14.70 4.24
C GLU A 168 -5.76 -14.14 2.85
N GLU A 169 -5.10 -13.08 2.39
CA GLU A 169 -5.33 -12.54 1.04
C GLU A 169 -4.80 -13.47 -0.08
N ALA A 170 -3.80 -14.32 0.22
CA ALA A 170 -3.22 -15.28 -0.73
C ALA A 170 -4.04 -16.57 -0.88
N GLU A 171 -4.80 -16.98 0.15
CA GLU A 171 -5.71 -18.14 0.08
C GLU A 171 -7.10 -17.78 -0.48
N ALA A 172 -7.46 -16.50 -0.52
CA ALA A 172 -8.72 -16.00 -1.05
C ALA A 172 -8.69 -15.63 -2.56
N ALA A 173 -7.55 -15.78 -3.23
CA ALA A 173 -7.32 -15.47 -4.64
C ALA A 173 -7.09 -16.73 -5.49
#